data_AF-A0A8D5JDD3-F1
#
_entry.id   AF-A0A8D5JDD3-F1
#
_cell.length_a   1.000
_cell.length_b   1.000
_cell.length_c   1.000
_cell.angle_alpha   90.00
_cell.angle_beta   90.00
_cell.angle_gamma   90.00
#
_symmetry.space_group_name_H-M   'P 1'
#
loop_
_entity.id
_entity.type
_entity.pdbx_description
1 polymer ?
#
loop_
_entity_poly.entity_id
_entity_poly.type
_entity_poly.pdbx_seq_one_letter_code
_entity_poly.pdbx_strand_id
1 'polypeptide(L)'
;MLNFYKTFVVMGQKKDTTSSTEKFKIYSPEEAFQHLTQIRSEEEQQLYVATDEILFHVWDALCISIDKKCRDEYLPYLPHVFDLLKNTSDGREIYEYLIYIEERLGTPPGDNLAPRRANRTVDILLKYRTAILRSSSREEE
;
A
#
# COMPACT_ATOMS: atom_id res chain seq x y z
N MET A 1 -24.14 -13.05 24.99
CA MET A 1 -25.38 -12.46 24.42
C MET A 1 -25.51 -11.01 24.90
N LEU A 2 -25.77 -10.11 23.94
CA LEU A 2 -26.35 -8.77 24.02
C LEU A 2 -25.69 -7.64 24.84
N ASN A 3 -25.07 -6.72 24.07
CA ASN A 3 -25.15 -5.25 24.08
C ASN A 3 -25.72 -4.51 25.31
N PHE A 4 -24.99 -3.48 25.76
CA PHE A 4 -25.61 -2.18 26.07
C PHE A 4 -24.66 -1.03 25.72
N TYR A 5 -25.04 -0.30 24.66
CA TYR A 5 -24.47 0.99 24.27
C TYR A 5 -24.76 2.04 25.34
N LYS A 6 -23.76 2.82 25.73
CA LYS A 6 -23.96 4.06 26.49
C LYS A 6 -23.36 5.24 25.73
N THR A 7 -24.29 6.04 25.23
CA THR A 7 -24.18 7.32 24.56
C THR A 7 -23.31 8.32 25.32
N PHE A 8 -22.32 8.91 24.66
CA PHE A 8 -21.81 10.24 24.98
C PHE A 8 -21.96 11.13 23.74
N VAL A 9 -22.92 12.06 23.83
CA VAL A 9 -23.05 13.18 22.92
C VAL A 9 -22.04 14.23 23.36
N VAL A 10 -21.07 14.53 22.49
CA VAL A 10 -20.30 15.78 22.52
C VAL A 10 -20.52 16.46 21.18
N MET A 11 -21.36 17.49 21.17
CA MET A 11 -21.46 18.42 20.05
C MET A 11 -20.28 19.39 20.11
N GLY A 12 -19.57 19.52 18.99
CA GLY A 12 -18.61 20.60 18.79
C GLY A 12 -17.67 20.33 17.63
N GLN A 13 -17.91 21.02 16.52
CA GLN A 13 -17.14 21.05 15.27
C GLN A 13 -17.47 19.90 14.30
N LYS A 14 -18.37 20.19 13.34
CA LYS A 14 -18.40 19.51 12.04
C LYS A 14 -17.01 19.68 11.42
N LYS A 15 -16.15 18.68 11.51
CA LYS A 15 -15.11 18.49 10.51
C LYS A 15 -15.78 17.80 9.35
N ASP A 16 -15.78 18.44 8.19
CA ASP A 16 -16.20 17.82 6.95
C ASP A 16 -15.28 16.62 6.67
N THR A 17 -15.66 15.44 7.16
CA THR A 17 -14.94 14.17 6.93
C THR A 17 -15.35 13.50 5.62
N THR A 18 -16.14 14.19 4.79
CA THR A 18 -16.50 13.80 3.43
C THR A 18 -15.47 14.35 2.44
N SER A 19 -14.30 13.70 2.31
CA SER A 19 -13.44 13.85 1.12
C SER A 19 -12.36 12.77 0.97
N SER A 20 -12.00 12.02 2.01
CA SER A 20 -10.88 11.06 1.93
C SER A 20 -11.27 9.63 1.58
N THR A 21 -12.56 9.28 1.60
CA THR A 21 -13.01 7.88 1.45
C THR A 21 -12.99 7.34 0.03
N GLU A 22 -12.90 8.20 -0.99
CA GLU A 22 -12.86 7.78 -2.41
C GLU A 22 -11.45 7.70 -3.00
N LYS A 23 -10.43 8.25 -2.32
CA LYS A 23 -9.09 8.40 -2.90
C LYS A 23 -8.34 7.07 -3.01
N PHE A 24 -8.55 6.17 -2.05
CA PHE A 24 -7.73 4.98 -1.87
C PHE A 24 -8.58 3.70 -1.88
N LYS A 25 -8.21 2.74 -2.74
CA LYS A 25 -8.90 1.45 -2.87
C LYS A 25 -8.13 0.37 -2.13
N ILE A 26 -8.83 -0.41 -1.30
CA ILE A 26 -8.34 -1.70 -0.78
C ILE A 26 -9.11 -2.77 -1.55
N TYR A 27 -8.40 -3.68 -2.21
CA TYR A 27 -8.98 -4.68 -3.09
C TYR A 27 -9.51 -5.85 -2.25
N SER A 28 -10.58 -6.51 -2.70
CA SER A 28 -10.89 -7.83 -2.15
C SER A 28 -9.82 -8.84 -2.57
N PRO A 29 -9.66 -9.97 -1.86
CA PRO A 29 -8.76 -11.03 -2.30
C PRO A 29 -9.00 -11.43 -3.76
N GLU A 30 -10.25 -11.59 -4.17
CA GLU A 30 -10.63 -11.95 -5.54
C GLU A 30 -10.22 -10.89 -6.57
N GLU A 31 -10.44 -9.60 -6.26
CA GLU A 31 -10.00 -8.50 -7.14
C GLU A 31 -8.47 -8.45 -7.23
N ALA A 32 -7.76 -8.69 -6.12
CA ALA A 32 -6.31 -8.77 -6.10
C ALA A 32 -5.78 -9.95 -6.93
N PHE A 33 -6.44 -11.12 -6.87
CA PHE A 33 -6.12 -12.26 -7.72
C PHE A 33 -6.35 -11.98 -9.21
N GLN A 34 -7.43 -11.28 -9.57
CA GLN A 34 -7.65 -10.85 -10.95
C GLN A 34 -6.54 -9.90 -11.42
N HIS A 35 -6.08 -9.01 -10.53
CA HIS A 35 -4.98 -8.12 -10.84
C HIS A 35 -3.67 -8.90 -11.03
N LEU A 36 -3.39 -9.89 -10.19
CA LEU A 36 -2.21 -10.75 -10.30
C LEU A 36 -2.12 -11.48 -11.65
N THR A 37 -3.25 -11.94 -12.20
CA THR A 37 -3.28 -12.76 -13.43
C THR A 37 -3.30 -11.96 -14.73
N GLN A 38 -3.23 -10.63 -14.67
CA GLN A 38 -3.17 -9.79 -15.87
C GLN A 38 -1.88 -10.02 -16.65
N ILE A 39 -2.00 -10.10 -17.97
CA ILE A 39 -0.86 -10.11 -18.89
C ILE A 39 -0.29 -8.69 -18.95
N ARG A 40 1.02 -8.57 -18.74
CA ARG A 40 1.78 -7.31 -18.68
C ARG A 40 3.02 -7.39 -19.59
N SER A 41 3.62 -6.24 -19.88
CA SER A 41 4.98 -6.25 -20.46
C SER A 41 5.99 -6.80 -19.44
N GLU A 42 7.16 -7.20 -19.92
CA GLU A 42 8.23 -7.71 -19.05
C GLU A 42 8.61 -6.71 -17.95
N GLU A 43 8.76 -5.43 -18.31
CA GLU A 43 9.06 -4.36 -17.34
C GLU A 43 7.97 -4.18 -16.30
N GLU A 44 6.71 -4.17 -16.73
CA GLU A 44 5.57 -4.03 -15.83
C GLU A 44 5.45 -5.23 -14.91
N GLN A 45 5.75 -6.44 -15.40
CA GLN A 45 5.76 -7.65 -14.62
C GLN A 45 6.89 -7.62 -13.57
N GLN A 46 8.09 -7.18 -13.94
CA GLN A 46 9.21 -7.00 -13.02
C GLN A 46 8.87 -5.96 -11.94
N LEU A 47 8.25 -4.84 -12.32
CA LEU A 47 7.82 -3.81 -11.39
C LEU A 47 6.73 -4.34 -10.44
N TYR A 48 5.80 -5.15 -10.94
CA TYR A 48 4.74 -5.76 -10.16
C TYR A 48 5.30 -6.71 -9.09
N VAL A 49 6.20 -7.62 -9.49
CA VAL A 49 6.87 -8.56 -8.58
C VAL A 49 7.73 -7.81 -7.56
N ALA A 50 8.46 -6.78 -7.97
CA ALA A 50 9.26 -5.97 -7.04
C ALA A 50 8.36 -5.25 -6.02
N THR A 51 7.19 -4.76 -6.44
CA THR A 51 6.23 -4.12 -5.55
C THR A 51 5.72 -5.09 -4.49
N ASP A 52 5.38 -6.32 -4.87
CA ASP A 52 4.97 -7.39 -3.94
C ASP A 52 6.06 -7.69 -2.89
N GLU A 53 7.29 -7.91 -3.35
CA GLU A 53 8.44 -8.16 -2.46
C GLU A 53 8.69 -7.00 -1.48
N ILE A 54 8.60 -5.76 -1.96
CA ILE A 54 8.85 -4.57 -1.14
C ILE A 54 7.72 -4.37 -0.12
N LEU A 55 6.45 -4.59 -0.50
CA LEU A 55 5.35 -4.52 0.46
C LEU A 55 5.48 -5.58 1.55
N PHE A 56 5.81 -6.81 1.17
CA PHE A 56 5.92 -7.91 2.11
C PHE A 56 7.12 -7.76 3.05
N HIS A 57 8.29 -7.34 2.55
CA HIS A 57 9.53 -7.34 3.36
C HIS A 57 9.96 -5.97 3.92
N VAL A 58 9.56 -4.87 3.29
CA VAL A 58 10.02 -3.52 3.67
C VAL A 58 8.94 -2.77 4.43
N TRP A 59 7.72 -2.78 3.92
CA TRP A 59 6.62 -2.08 4.58
C TRP A 59 6.21 -2.81 5.85
N ASP A 60 5.88 -4.11 5.74
CA ASP A 60 5.61 -5.03 6.86
C ASP A 60 4.83 -4.41 8.05
N ALA A 61 3.74 -3.69 7.75
CA ALA A 61 2.93 -3.05 8.79
C ALA A 61 2.29 -4.06 9.76
N LEU A 62 2.10 -5.31 9.32
CA LEU A 62 1.52 -6.39 10.12
C LEU A 62 2.56 -7.16 10.95
N CYS A 63 3.86 -6.94 10.72
CA CYS A 63 4.96 -7.67 11.36
C CYS A 63 4.87 -9.21 11.17
N ILE A 64 4.33 -9.66 10.04
CA ILE A 64 4.14 -11.09 9.72
C ILE A 64 5.04 -11.57 8.58
N SER A 65 5.93 -10.72 8.07
CA SER A 65 6.86 -11.04 6.97
C SER A 65 7.83 -12.20 7.25
N ILE A 66 7.95 -12.62 8.52
CA ILE A 66 8.77 -13.76 8.94
C ILE A 66 8.26 -15.10 8.39
N ASP A 67 6.95 -15.25 8.19
CA ASP A 67 6.35 -16.43 7.58
C ASP A 67 5.84 -16.09 6.18
N LYS A 68 6.49 -16.67 5.17
CA LYS A 68 6.10 -16.50 3.76
C LYS A 68 4.66 -16.94 3.47
N LYS A 69 4.08 -17.81 4.30
CA LYS A 69 2.68 -18.24 4.17
C LYS A 69 1.69 -17.11 4.41
N CYS A 70 2.11 -16.04 5.09
CA CYS A 70 1.29 -14.86 5.37
C CYS A 70 1.34 -13.82 4.25
N ARG A 71 1.99 -14.10 3.10
CA ARG A 71 2.06 -13.15 1.98
C ARG A 71 0.67 -12.78 1.43
N ASP A 72 -0.28 -13.70 1.50
CA ASP A 72 -1.66 -13.47 1.01
C ASP A 72 -2.35 -12.28 1.70
N GLU A 73 -1.94 -11.94 2.93
CA GLU A 73 -2.45 -10.77 3.68
C GLU A 73 -2.08 -9.43 3.05
N TYR A 74 -1.06 -9.41 2.17
CA TYR A 74 -0.59 -8.19 1.50
C TYR A 74 -1.21 -8.01 0.10
N LEU A 75 -1.78 -9.07 -0.48
CA LEU A 75 -2.38 -9.04 -1.81
C LEU A 75 -3.46 -7.95 -1.97
N PRO A 76 -4.34 -7.67 -0.98
CA PRO A 76 -5.33 -6.60 -1.07
C PRO A 76 -4.77 -5.19 -1.35
N TYR A 77 -3.51 -4.93 -0.98
CA TYR A 77 -2.89 -3.60 -1.09
C TYR A 77 -2.03 -3.46 -2.35
N LEU A 78 -1.50 -4.58 -2.84
CA LEU A 78 -0.57 -4.63 -3.97
C LEU A 78 -1.09 -3.95 -5.25
N PRO A 79 -2.34 -4.21 -5.73
CA PRO A 79 -2.83 -3.59 -6.96
C PRO A 79 -2.79 -2.06 -6.91
N HIS A 80 -3.25 -1.48 -5.81
CA HIS A 80 -3.32 -0.02 -5.70
C HIS A 80 -1.94 0.62 -5.61
N VAL A 81 -1.01 0.02 -4.84
CA VAL A 81 0.37 0.52 -4.75
C VAL A 81 1.04 0.45 -6.12
N PHE A 82 0.85 -0.63 -6.86
CA PHE A 82 1.40 -0.78 -8.20
C PHE A 82 0.86 0.29 -9.16
N ASP A 83 -0.46 0.51 -9.17
CA ASP A 83 -1.09 1.53 -10.01
C ASP A 83 -0.58 2.94 -9.67
N LEU A 84 -0.44 3.26 -8.38
CA LEU A 84 0.15 4.52 -7.94
C LEU A 84 1.63 4.64 -8.36
N LEU A 85 2.41 3.56 -8.24
CA LEU A 85 3.84 3.54 -8.58
C LEU A 85 4.09 3.77 -10.07
N LYS A 86 3.20 3.32 -10.94
CA LYS A 86 3.30 3.58 -12.38
C LYS A 86 3.15 5.07 -12.72
N ASN A 87 2.26 5.76 -12.02
CA ASN A 87 1.82 7.11 -12.39
C ASN A 87 2.47 8.23 -11.56
N THR A 88 3.01 7.91 -10.38
CA THR A 88 3.53 8.92 -9.46
C THR A 88 4.87 9.51 -9.91
N SER A 89 5.12 10.79 -9.64
CA SER A 89 6.44 11.40 -9.84
C SER A 89 7.31 11.30 -8.58
N ASP A 90 6.71 11.53 -7.41
CA ASP A 90 7.38 11.71 -6.11
C ASP A 90 7.03 10.63 -5.08
N GLY A 91 6.11 9.73 -5.38
CA GLY A 91 5.67 8.67 -4.46
C GLY A 91 4.77 9.15 -3.33
N ARG A 92 4.33 10.42 -3.35
CA ARG A 92 3.52 11.00 -2.27
C ARG A 92 2.19 10.29 -2.09
N GLU A 93 1.53 9.90 -3.17
CA GLU A 93 0.25 9.20 -3.10
C GLU A 93 0.40 7.80 -2.49
N ILE A 94 1.53 7.13 -2.76
CA ILE A 94 1.85 5.84 -2.14
C ILE A 94 2.10 6.04 -0.65
N TYR A 95 2.87 7.06 -0.26
CA TYR A 95 3.09 7.40 1.15
C TYR A 95 1.75 7.59 1.88
N GLU A 96 0.88 8.44 1.33
CA GLU A 96 -0.44 8.72 1.89
C GLU A 96 -1.32 7.46 1.96
N TYR A 97 -1.25 6.58 0.95
CA TYR A 97 -1.97 5.31 0.94
C TYR A 97 -1.51 4.34 2.04
N LEU A 98 -0.20 4.19 2.21
CA LEU A 98 0.36 3.29 3.23
C LEU A 98 -0.01 3.78 4.64
N ILE A 99 0.07 5.09 4.88
CA ILE A 99 -0.40 5.69 6.14
C ILE A 99 -1.89 5.42 6.36
N TYR A 100 -2.71 5.62 5.33
CA TYR A 100 -4.14 5.37 5.40
C TYR A 100 -4.46 3.90 5.78
N ILE A 101 -3.71 2.94 5.25
CA ILE A 101 -3.90 1.52 5.63
C ILE A 101 -3.48 1.29 7.08
N GLU A 102 -2.32 1.78 7.50
CA GLU A 102 -1.82 1.58 8.87
C GLU A 102 -2.74 2.20 9.93
N GLU A 103 -3.38 3.33 9.62
CA GLU A 103 -4.42 3.93 10.48
C GLU A 103 -5.63 3.01 10.64
N ARG A 104 -6.05 2.32 9.56
CA ARG A 104 -7.18 1.38 9.57
C ARG A 104 -6.86 0.05 10.24
N LEU A 105 -5.60 -0.40 10.18
CA LEU A 105 -5.12 -1.59 10.89
C LEU A 105 -5.09 -1.39 12.41
N GLY A 106 -5.20 -0.14 12.88
CA GLY A 106 -5.22 0.19 14.29
C GLY A 106 -3.81 0.43 14.81
N THR A 107 -3.22 1.56 14.43
CA THR A 107 -1.92 1.98 14.97
C THR A 107 -2.09 2.39 16.45
N PRO A 108 -1.28 1.85 17.38
CA PRO A 108 -1.38 2.23 18.78
C PRO A 108 -1.03 3.73 18.96
N PRO A 109 -1.67 4.43 19.91
CA PRO A 109 -1.36 5.84 20.17
C PRO A 109 0.12 6.06 20.49
N GLY A 110 0.78 6.94 19.73
CA GLY A 110 2.21 7.23 19.88
C GLY A 110 3.15 6.41 19.00
N ASP A 111 2.62 5.52 18.13
CA ASP A 111 3.43 4.88 17.09
C ASP A 111 3.80 5.89 15.98
N ASN A 112 5.04 6.38 16.01
CA ASN A 112 5.63 7.23 14.97
C ASN A 112 6.39 6.41 13.91
N LEU A 113 6.25 5.09 13.89
CA LEU A 113 6.94 4.22 12.93
C LEU A 113 6.23 4.18 11.58
N ALA A 114 4.91 4.36 11.51
CA ALA A 114 4.15 4.34 10.27
C ALA A 114 4.70 5.34 9.22
N PRO A 115 4.93 6.64 9.54
CA PRO A 115 5.62 7.57 8.64
C PRO A 115 7.01 7.13 8.21
N ARG A 116 7.79 6.50 9.10
CA ARG A 116 9.15 6.06 8.79
C ARG A 116 9.14 4.84 7.86
N ARG A 117 8.25 3.88 8.10
CA ARG A 117 8.04 2.71 7.25
C ARG A 117 7.57 3.15 5.87
N ALA A 118 6.51 3.95 5.80
CA ALA A 118 5.95 4.44 4.55
C ALA A 118 6.98 5.19 3.69
N ASN A 119 7.73 6.14 4.27
CA ASN A 119 8.79 6.85 3.54
C ASN A 119 9.87 5.89 3.00
N ARG A 120 10.38 4.99 3.85
CA ARG A 120 11.38 4.00 3.44
C ARG A 120 10.87 3.11 2.30
N THR A 121 9.63 2.66 2.39
CA THR A 121 8.98 1.85 1.35
C THR A 121 8.93 2.62 0.03
N VAL A 122 8.47 3.86 0.05
CA VAL A 122 8.37 4.72 -1.13
C VAL A 122 9.74 4.95 -1.78
N ASP A 123 10.76 5.27 -0.99
CA ASP A 123 12.13 5.47 -1.50
C ASP A 123 12.64 4.24 -2.25
N ILE A 124 12.40 3.05 -1.69
CA ILE A 124 12.83 1.78 -2.28
C ILE A 124 12.01 1.48 -3.55
N LEU A 125 10.68 1.66 -3.53
CA LEU A 125 9.82 1.47 -4.71
C LEU A 125 10.27 2.35 -5.88
N LEU A 126 10.51 3.64 -5.63
CA LEU A 126 10.97 4.58 -6.66
C LEU A 126 12.35 4.19 -7.21
N LYS A 127 13.28 3.79 -6.34
CA LYS A 127 14.61 3.31 -6.75
C LYS A 127 14.53 2.10 -7.67
N TYR A 128 13.69 1.11 -7.32
CA TYR A 128 13.48 -0.08 -8.14
C TYR A 128 12.82 0.26 -9.49
N ARG A 129 11.78 1.11 -9.48
CA ARG A 129 11.16 1.59 -10.72
C ARG A 129 12.17 2.24 -11.66
N THR A 130 12.99 3.16 -11.17
CA THR A 130 14.03 3.82 -11.97
C THR A 130 15.07 2.83 -12.50
N ALA A 131 15.45 1.83 -11.70
CA ALA A 131 16.40 0.81 -12.12
C ALA A 131 15.85 -0.06 -13.27
N ILE A 132 14.59 -0.50 -13.17
CA ILE A 132 13.90 -1.31 -14.19
C ILE A 132 13.73 -0.53 -15.50
N LEU A 133 13.26 0.71 -15.42
CA LEU A 133 13.13 1.57 -16.61
C LEU A 133 14.48 1.81 -17.30
N ARG A 134 15.56 1.94 -16.52
CA ARG A 134 16.92 2.12 -17.06
C ARG A 134 17.53 0.83 -17.61
N SER A 135 17.15 -0.35 -17.14
CA SER A 135 17.60 -1.61 -17.75
C SER A 135 16.92 -1.85 -19.09
N SER A 136 15.63 -1.53 -19.21
CA SER A 136 14.90 -1.66 -20.47
C SER A 136 15.52 -0.82 -21.60
N SER A 137 15.86 0.45 -21.34
CA SER A 137 16.47 1.32 -22.36
C SER A 137 17.85 0.88 -22.85
N ARG A 138 18.48 -0.11 -22.22
CA ARG A 138 19.82 -0.62 -22.60
C ARG A 138 19.77 -1.91 -23.44
N GLU A 139 18.61 -2.54 -23.56
CA GLU A 139 18.44 -3.77 -24.35
C GLU A 139 18.03 -3.47 -25.81
N GLU A 140 17.73 -2.21 -26.12
CA GLU A 140 17.37 -1.73 -27.47
C GLU A 140 18.56 -1.15 -28.29
N GLU A 141 19.78 -1.12 -27.73
CA GLU A 141 21.04 -0.69 -28.39
C GLU A 141 21.92 -1.89 -28.80
#